data_AF-A0A498K9K8-F1
#
_entry.id   AF-A0A498K9K8-F1
#
_cell.length_a   1.000
_cell.length_b   1.000
_cell.length_c   1.000
_cell.angle_alpha   90.00
_cell.angle_beta   90.00
_cell.angle_gamma   90.00
#
_symmetry.space_group_name_H-M   'P 1'
#
loop_
_entity.id
_entity.type
_entity.pdbx_description
1 polymer ?
#
loop_
_entity_poly.entity_id
_entity_poly.type
_entity_poly.pdbx_seq_one_letter_code
_entity_poly.pdbx_strand_id
1 'polypeptide(L)'
;MGVNPNSEPSIEINGLKFTYPGINGHPPPGSKPLIKYFNLTFNASDRCLLVGSNGAGKTTILKILGGKHMVEPHMVRVLGRSAFHDTALTGSGDLSYLGGEWRRDVAFAGFDVPIQMDVSADKLINGVAGIDPQRRAELIKVLDIDLSWRLHKVSDGQRRRVQICMGLLKPYKVLNFHVSQF
;
A
#
# COMPACT_ATOMS: atom_id res chain seq x y z
N MET A 1 -18.18 -9.61 -18.81
CA MET A 1 -18.62 -10.04 -17.46
C MET A 1 -19.34 -8.86 -16.84
N GLY A 2 -20.64 -8.99 -16.58
CA GLY A 2 -21.49 -7.90 -16.11
C GLY A 2 -21.17 -7.54 -14.66
N VAL A 3 -20.95 -6.25 -14.40
CA VAL A 3 -20.82 -5.71 -13.04
C VAL A 3 -22.21 -5.77 -12.41
N ASN A 4 -22.34 -6.51 -11.32
CA ASN A 4 -23.60 -6.65 -10.60
C ASN A 4 -23.85 -5.33 -9.84
N PRO A 5 -24.92 -4.56 -10.13
CA PRO A 5 -25.11 -3.20 -9.59
C PRO A 5 -25.34 -3.16 -8.07
N ASN A 6 -25.47 -4.31 -7.41
CA ASN A 6 -25.62 -4.47 -5.95
C ASN A 6 -24.33 -4.91 -5.22
N SER A 7 -23.17 -4.97 -5.89
CA SER A 7 -21.92 -5.24 -5.18
C SER A 7 -21.48 -3.99 -4.42
N GLU A 8 -21.24 -4.11 -3.11
CA GLU A 8 -20.66 -3.01 -2.32
C GLU A 8 -19.34 -2.54 -2.95
N PRO A 9 -19.10 -1.21 -2.98
CA PRO A 9 -17.87 -0.68 -3.53
C PRO A 9 -16.66 -1.15 -2.72
N SER A 10 -15.56 -1.46 -3.43
CA SER A 10 -14.31 -1.87 -2.79
C SER A 10 -13.59 -0.69 -2.14
N ILE A 11 -13.72 0.51 -2.70
CA ILE A 11 -13.25 1.76 -2.10
C ILE A 11 -14.33 2.83 -2.29
N GLU A 12 -14.56 3.60 -1.24
CA GLU A 12 -15.47 4.74 -1.25
C GLU A 12 -14.80 5.93 -0.55
N ILE A 13 -14.74 7.06 -1.25
CA ILE A 13 -14.28 8.34 -0.72
C ILE A 13 -15.44 9.32 -0.86
N ASN A 14 -15.88 9.87 0.27
CA ASN A 14 -17.02 10.79 0.33
C ASN A 14 -16.60 12.08 1.03
N GLY A 15 -16.54 13.17 0.26
CA GLY A 15 -16.30 14.52 0.76
C GLY A 15 -14.94 14.69 1.44
N LEU A 16 -13.91 13.96 0.99
CA LEU A 16 -12.61 13.95 1.66
C LEU A 16 -12.03 15.37 1.73
N LYS A 17 -11.72 15.76 2.96
CA LYS A 17 -10.99 16.98 3.30
C LYS A 17 -9.78 16.58 4.11
N PHE A 18 -8.62 17.07 3.69
CA PHE A 18 -7.39 16.75 4.41
C PHE A 18 -6.43 17.94 4.41
N THR A 19 -5.89 18.18 5.60
CA THR A 19 -4.78 19.09 5.84
C THR A 19 -3.83 18.40 6.81
N TYR A 20 -2.52 18.56 6.61
CA TYR A 20 -1.56 18.00 7.56
C TYR A 20 -1.77 18.62 8.95
N PRO A 21 -1.81 17.78 10.00
CA PRO A 21 -1.93 18.29 11.37
C PRO A 21 -0.67 19.06 11.73
N GLY A 22 -0.85 20.17 12.43
CA GLY A 22 0.24 20.89 13.09
C GLY A 22 0.68 20.19 14.38
N ILE A 23 1.50 20.88 15.15
CA ILE A 23 2.09 20.38 16.41
C ILE A 23 1.01 19.91 17.40
N ASN A 24 -0.16 20.54 17.38
CA ASN A 24 -1.27 20.24 18.29
C ASN A 24 -2.21 19.15 17.76
N GLY A 25 -1.84 18.42 16.71
CA GLY A 25 -2.69 17.38 16.10
C GLY A 25 -3.84 17.91 15.23
N HIS A 26 -4.05 19.24 15.19
CA HIS A 26 -5.06 19.90 14.37
C HIS A 26 -4.43 20.69 13.23
N PRO A 27 -5.15 20.87 12.10
CA PRO A 27 -4.70 21.75 11.02
C PRO A 27 -4.34 23.15 11.55
N PRO A 28 -3.19 23.73 11.18
CA PRO A 28 -2.82 25.07 11.60
C PRO A 28 -3.91 26.08 11.20
N PRO A 29 -4.23 27.08 12.05
CA PRO A 29 -5.17 28.14 11.70
C PRO A 29 -4.77 28.82 10.38
N GLY A 30 -5.70 28.98 9.45
CA GLY A 30 -5.44 29.58 8.14
C GLY A 30 -4.77 28.67 7.10
N SER A 31 -4.46 27.41 7.44
CA SER A 31 -3.92 26.46 6.47
C SER A 31 -4.94 26.14 5.37
N LYS A 32 -4.50 26.20 4.11
CA LYS A 32 -5.32 25.75 2.99
C LYS A 32 -5.36 24.22 2.97
N PRO A 33 -6.54 23.59 2.87
CA PRO A 33 -6.61 22.15 2.77
C PRO A 33 -5.90 21.66 1.51
N LEU A 34 -5.10 20.60 1.68
CA LEU A 34 -4.39 19.92 0.59
C LEU A 34 -5.38 19.21 -0.33
N ILE A 35 -6.40 18.57 0.26
CA ILE A 35 -7.49 17.90 -0.45
C ILE A 35 -8.80 18.55 -0.01
N LYS A 36 -9.67 18.88 -0.97
CA LYS A 36 -10.96 19.53 -0.72
C LYS A 36 -12.08 18.82 -1.46
N TYR A 37 -13.05 18.30 -0.72
CA TYR A 37 -14.29 17.73 -1.26
C TYR A 37 -14.06 16.69 -2.36
N PHE A 38 -13.07 15.83 -2.18
CA PHE A 38 -12.78 14.77 -3.13
C PHE A 38 -13.75 13.61 -2.93
N ASN A 39 -14.39 13.17 -4.01
CA ASN A 39 -15.30 12.03 -4.02
C ASN A 39 -14.84 11.02 -5.07
N LEU A 40 -14.90 9.73 -4.74
CA LEU A 40 -14.44 8.67 -5.61
C LEU A 40 -15.02 7.33 -5.17
N THR A 41 -15.46 6.51 -6.11
CA THR A 41 -15.93 5.16 -5.83
C THR A 41 -15.24 4.20 -6.77
N PHE A 42 -14.71 3.11 -6.23
CA PHE A 42 -14.15 2.01 -7.01
C PHE A 42 -14.85 0.69 -6.67
N ASN A 43 -15.14 -0.07 -7.71
CA ASN A 43 -15.70 -1.39 -7.65
C ASN A 43 -14.59 -2.45 -7.71
N ALA A 44 -14.95 -3.70 -7.42
CA ALA A 44 -14.03 -4.81 -7.56
C ALA A 44 -13.53 -4.90 -9.01
N SER A 45 -12.23 -5.18 -9.18
CA SER A 45 -11.54 -5.28 -10.48
C SER A 45 -11.26 -3.95 -11.20
N ASP A 46 -11.64 -2.80 -10.63
CA ASP A 46 -11.22 -1.50 -11.15
C ASP A 46 -9.70 -1.33 -11.07
N ARG A 47 -9.13 -0.71 -12.11
CA ARG A 47 -7.72 -0.32 -12.17
C ARG A 47 -7.64 1.17 -12.43
N CYS A 48 -7.17 1.93 -11.45
CA CYS A 48 -7.04 3.38 -11.56
C CYS A 48 -5.58 3.81 -11.45
N LEU A 49 -5.19 4.76 -12.30
CA LEU A 49 -3.91 5.44 -12.21
C LEU A 49 -4.15 6.87 -11.72
N LEU A 50 -3.63 7.20 -10.54
CA LEU A 50 -3.66 8.56 -10.00
C LEU A 50 -2.47 9.37 -10.52
N VAL A 51 -2.75 10.29 -11.45
CA VAL A 51 -1.76 11.19 -12.07
C VAL A 51 -1.95 12.64 -11.59
N GLY A 52 -0.90 13.46 -11.69
CA GLY A 52 -0.93 14.86 -11.27
C GLY A 52 0.47 15.41 -10.99
N SER A 53 0.58 16.73 -10.84
CA SER A 53 1.87 17.40 -10.57
C SER A 53 2.47 17.06 -9.20
N ASN A 54 3.75 17.37 -9.01
CA ASN A 54 4.40 17.26 -7.71
C ASN A 54 3.71 18.18 -6.70
N GLY A 55 3.43 17.66 -5.50
CA GLY A 55 2.66 18.39 -4.48
C GLY A 55 1.14 18.33 -4.62
N ALA A 56 0.58 17.72 -5.68
CA ALA A 56 -0.87 17.61 -5.86
C ALA A 56 -1.60 16.71 -4.85
N GLY A 57 -0.89 16.09 -3.90
CA GLY A 57 -1.48 15.26 -2.85
C GLY A 57 -1.68 13.78 -3.20
N LYS A 58 -1.14 13.30 -4.34
CA LYS A 58 -1.26 11.89 -4.78
C LYS A 58 -0.81 10.89 -3.72
N THR A 59 0.41 11.07 -3.21
CA THR A 59 0.97 10.21 -2.16
C THR A 59 0.15 10.31 -0.88
N THR A 60 -0.40 11.50 -0.57
CA THR A 60 -1.29 11.69 0.58
C THR A 60 -2.58 10.89 0.42
N ILE A 61 -3.23 10.93 -0.75
CA ILE A 61 -4.44 10.14 -1.04
C ILE A 61 -4.15 8.65 -0.86
N LEU A 62 -3.04 8.15 -1.43
CA LEU A 62 -2.67 6.74 -1.29
C LEU A 62 -2.35 6.35 0.15
N LYS A 63 -1.70 7.23 0.92
CA LYS A 63 -1.44 7.01 2.36
C LYS A 63 -2.76 7.01 3.17
N ILE A 64 -3.71 7.88 2.85
CA ILE A 64 -5.05 7.89 3.49
C ILE A 64 -5.80 6.59 3.17
N LEU A 65 -5.86 6.18 1.90
CA LEU A 65 -6.48 4.92 1.47
C LEU A 65 -5.81 3.69 2.11
N GLY A 66 -4.50 3.75 2.33
CA GLY A 66 -3.73 2.74 3.05
C GLY A 66 -3.89 2.76 4.57
N GLY A 67 -4.77 3.61 5.13
CA GLY A 67 -4.97 3.73 6.58
C GLY A 67 -3.78 4.34 7.33
N LYS A 68 -2.87 5.05 6.65
CA LYS A 68 -1.67 5.64 7.26
C LYS A 68 -1.87 7.08 7.76
N HIS A 69 -3.00 7.71 7.41
CA HIS A 69 -3.40 9.04 7.90
C HIS A 69 -4.81 9.01 8.46
N MET A 70 -5.00 9.64 9.61
CA MET A 70 -6.30 9.77 10.24
C MET A 70 -7.17 10.77 9.46
N VAL A 71 -8.38 10.32 9.14
CA VAL A 71 -9.48 11.12 8.58
C VAL A 71 -10.75 10.72 9.31
N GLU A 72 -11.83 11.48 9.11
CA GLU A 72 -13.12 11.11 9.66
C GLU A 72 -13.57 9.72 9.16
N PRO A 73 -14.15 8.86 10.01
CA PRO A 73 -14.41 7.46 9.66
C PRO A 73 -15.23 7.24 8.39
N HIS A 74 -16.14 8.18 8.10
CA HIS A 74 -17.05 8.14 6.95
C HIS A 74 -16.43 8.67 5.65
N MET A 75 -15.32 9.41 5.71
CA MET A 75 -14.74 10.04 4.53
C MET A 75 -14.06 9.04 3.60
N VAL A 76 -13.48 7.97 4.14
CA VAL A 76 -12.75 6.97 3.38
C VAL A 76 -13.05 5.58 3.93
N ARG A 77 -13.67 4.76 3.09
CA ARG A 77 -13.99 3.37 3.37
C ARG A 77 -13.33 2.46 2.35
N VAL A 78 -12.83 1.32 2.82
CA VAL A 78 -12.23 0.26 2.02
C VAL A 78 -12.90 -1.04 2.43
N LEU A 79 -13.48 -1.75 1.48
CA LEU A 79 -14.26 -2.98 1.71
C LEU A 79 -15.35 -2.77 2.78
N GLY A 80 -16.04 -1.63 2.71
CA GLY A 80 -17.08 -1.24 3.66
C GLY A 80 -16.59 -0.78 5.04
N ARG A 81 -15.28 -0.78 5.31
CA ARG A 81 -14.70 -0.45 6.62
C ARG A 81 -13.94 0.86 6.61
N SER A 82 -13.83 1.56 7.74
CA SER A 82 -13.05 2.80 7.80
C SER A 82 -11.57 2.52 7.54
N ALA A 83 -10.94 3.27 6.63
CA ALA A 83 -9.55 3.01 6.24
C ALA A 83 -8.54 3.14 7.38
N PHE A 84 -8.74 4.08 8.32
CA PHE A 84 -7.83 4.32 9.44
C PHE A 84 -8.30 3.67 10.75
N HIS A 85 -9.61 3.72 11.04
CA HIS A 85 -10.14 3.34 12.35
C HIS A 85 -10.39 1.83 12.50
N ASP A 86 -10.42 1.08 11.39
CA ASP A 86 -10.52 -0.38 11.43
C ASP A 86 -9.12 -1.01 11.36
N THR A 87 -8.59 -1.38 12.53
CA THR A 87 -7.27 -2.02 12.63
C THR A 87 -7.23 -3.43 12.03
N ALA A 88 -8.39 -4.08 11.86
CA ALA A 88 -8.46 -5.40 11.23
C ALA A 88 -8.30 -5.31 9.71
N LEU A 89 -8.58 -4.15 9.08
CA LEU A 89 -8.38 -3.94 7.65
C LEU A 89 -6.91 -4.06 7.24
N THR A 90 -6.01 -3.47 8.04
CA THR A 90 -4.55 -3.56 7.79
C THR A 90 -3.96 -4.88 8.32
N GLY A 91 -4.50 -5.42 9.41
CA GLY A 91 -4.05 -6.70 9.99
C GLY A 91 -4.46 -7.95 9.21
N SER A 92 -5.60 -7.92 8.52
CA SER A 92 -6.14 -9.08 7.77
C SER A 92 -5.40 -9.39 6.46
N GLY A 93 -4.69 -8.41 5.89
CA GLY A 93 -4.07 -8.52 4.56
C GLY A 93 -5.03 -8.25 3.41
N ASP A 94 -6.32 -7.97 3.66
CA ASP A 94 -7.30 -7.64 2.63
C ASP A 94 -6.94 -6.35 1.86
N LEU A 95 -6.26 -5.40 2.53
CA LEU A 95 -5.69 -4.20 1.95
C LEU A 95 -4.15 -4.31 1.94
N SER A 96 -3.55 -4.32 0.75
CA SER A 96 -2.10 -4.23 0.58
C SER A 96 -1.70 -2.83 0.13
N TYR A 97 -0.72 -2.24 0.83
CA TYR A 97 -0.17 -0.93 0.52
C TYR A 97 1.32 -1.05 0.19
N LEU A 98 1.67 -0.75 -1.06
CA LEU A 98 3.00 -0.80 -1.61
C LEU A 98 3.47 0.65 -1.86
N GLY A 99 3.90 1.31 -0.79
CA GLY A 99 4.27 2.73 -0.77
C GLY A 99 5.72 3.01 -1.19
N GLY A 100 6.04 4.24 -1.57
CA GLY A 100 7.41 4.64 -1.95
C GLY A 100 8.44 4.54 -0.80
N GLU A 101 7.98 4.63 0.44
CA GLU A 101 8.78 4.42 1.65
C GLU A 101 8.56 2.98 2.15
N TRP A 102 9.22 2.00 1.52
CA TRP A 102 9.14 0.56 1.88
C TRP A 102 9.81 0.21 3.22
N ARG A 103 9.80 1.14 4.18
CA ARG A 103 10.49 1.04 5.48
C ARG A 103 9.62 0.48 6.61
N ARG A 104 8.32 0.23 6.41
CA ARG A 104 7.39 -0.01 7.55
C ARG A 104 6.58 -1.31 7.57
N ASP A 105 6.35 -2.00 6.44
CA ASP A 105 5.34 -3.07 6.40
C ASP A 105 5.90 -4.51 6.23
N VAL A 106 7.23 -4.69 6.15
CA VAL A 106 7.84 -6.02 6.25
C VAL A 106 8.24 -6.25 7.70
N ALA A 107 7.30 -6.76 8.51
CA ALA A 107 7.42 -6.97 9.95
C ALA A 107 8.54 -7.95 10.41
N PHE A 108 9.47 -8.31 9.52
CA PHE A 108 10.64 -9.16 9.79
C PHE A 108 11.99 -8.47 9.56
N ALA A 109 12.02 -7.19 9.19
CA ALA A 109 13.25 -6.39 9.16
C ALA A 109 13.03 -5.14 10.02
N GLY A 110 13.72 -5.08 11.16
CA GLY A 110 13.65 -3.95 12.07
C GLY A 110 13.93 -2.61 11.39
N PHE A 111 13.42 -1.55 12.03
CA PHE A 111 13.69 -0.15 11.72
C PHE A 111 15.16 0.08 11.32
N ASP A 112 15.38 0.77 10.19
CA ASP A 112 16.71 1.27 9.79
C ASP A 112 17.84 0.24 9.70
N VAL A 113 17.53 -1.06 9.60
CA VAL A 113 18.51 -2.00 9.11
C VAL A 113 18.47 -1.88 7.59
N PRO A 114 19.42 -1.19 6.93
CA PRO A 114 19.58 -1.39 5.50
C PRO A 114 19.67 -2.91 5.30
N ILE A 115 19.16 -3.41 4.19
CA ILE A 115 19.38 -4.81 3.83
C ILE A 115 20.87 -5.00 3.45
N GLN A 116 21.76 -4.71 4.40
CA GLN A 116 23.19 -4.93 4.48
C GLN A 116 23.47 -6.25 5.21
N MET A 117 22.49 -6.78 5.95
CA MET A 117 22.57 -8.15 6.44
C MET A 117 22.55 -9.08 5.22
N ASP A 118 23.43 -10.09 5.22
CA ASP A 118 23.55 -11.07 4.13
C ASP A 118 22.31 -11.98 4.06
N VAL A 119 21.24 -11.43 3.50
CA VAL A 119 19.95 -12.10 3.34
C VAL A 119 19.72 -12.35 1.86
N SER A 120 19.44 -13.61 1.54
CA SER A 120 19.04 -14.02 0.20
C SER A 120 17.56 -13.73 -0.04
N ALA A 121 17.19 -13.54 -1.31
CA ALA A 121 15.79 -13.47 -1.72
C ALA A 121 15.02 -14.73 -1.28
N ASP A 122 15.65 -15.91 -1.35
CA ASP A 122 15.15 -17.16 -0.81
C ASP A 122 14.67 -17.04 0.64
N LYS A 123 15.57 -16.57 1.53
CA LYS A 123 15.29 -16.52 2.97
C LYS A 123 14.14 -15.57 3.30
N LEU A 124 13.98 -14.49 2.54
CA LEU A 124 12.87 -13.56 2.73
C LEU A 124 11.56 -14.15 2.25
N ILE A 125 11.53 -14.66 1.02
CA ILE A 125 10.29 -15.11 0.37
C ILE A 125 9.79 -16.40 1.02
N ASN A 126 10.70 -17.35 1.27
CA ASN A 126 10.36 -18.62 1.90
C ASN A 126 10.19 -18.51 3.42
N GLY A 127 10.74 -17.47 4.05
CA GLY A 127 10.59 -17.20 5.48
C GLY A 127 9.18 -16.72 5.89
N VAL A 128 8.34 -16.28 4.95
CA VAL A 128 6.95 -15.92 5.26
C VAL A 128 6.09 -17.18 5.36
N ALA A 129 5.61 -17.48 6.57
CA ALA A 129 4.74 -18.61 6.84
C ALA A 129 3.31 -18.39 6.32
N GLY A 130 2.58 -19.49 6.08
CA GLY A 130 1.16 -19.46 5.72
C GLY A 130 0.88 -18.97 4.30
N ILE A 131 1.88 -19.01 3.41
CA ILE A 131 1.72 -18.64 2.00
C ILE A 131 1.56 -19.91 1.16
N ASP A 132 0.57 -19.89 0.26
CA ASP A 132 0.39 -20.94 -0.74
C ASP A 132 1.66 -21.09 -1.61
N PRO A 133 2.27 -22.30 -1.67
CA PRO A 133 3.44 -22.55 -2.49
C PRO A 133 3.25 -22.23 -3.98
N GLN A 134 2.05 -22.42 -4.53
CA GLN A 134 1.77 -22.15 -5.95
C GLN A 134 1.82 -20.65 -6.23
N ARG A 135 1.10 -19.84 -5.44
CA ARG A 135 1.18 -18.37 -5.50
C ARG A 135 2.61 -17.86 -5.36
N ARG A 136 3.37 -18.41 -4.41
CA ARG A 136 4.78 -18.02 -4.21
C ARG A 136 5.61 -18.27 -5.47
N ALA A 137 5.52 -19.48 -6.03
CA ALA A 137 6.26 -19.85 -7.24
C ALA A 137 5.85 -18.98 -8.44
N GLU A 138 4.57 -18.67 -8.58
CA GLU A 138 4.06 -17.78 -9.62
C GLU A 138 4.63 -16.36 -9.49
N LEU A 139 4.63 -15.77 -8.29
CA LEU A 139 5.19 -14.44 -8.05
C LEU A 139 6.70 -14.38 -8.34
N ILE A 140 7.46 -15.41 -7.91
CA ILE A 140 8.89 -15.53 -8.21
C ILE A 140 9.11 -15.54 -9.73
N LYS A 141 8.31 -16.31 -10.47
CA LYS A 141 8.41 -16.43 -11.92
C LYS A 141 8.02 -15.14 -12.64
N VAL A 142 6.88 -14.53 -12.30
CA VAL A 142 6.36 -13.32 -12.97
C VAL A 142 7.24 -12.11 -12.71
N LEU A 143 7.78 -11.98 -11.50
CA LEU A 143 8.69 -10.89 -11.14
C LEU A 143 10.14 -11.16 -11.55
N ASP A 144 10.43 -12.35 -12.12
CA ASP A 144 11.75 -12.77 -12.56
C ASP A 144 12.80 -12.56 -11.45
N ILE A 145 12.58 -13.27 -10.34
CA ILE A 145 13.41 -13.23 -9.13
C ILE A 145 14.28 -14.47 -9.08
N ASP A 146 15.58 -14.26 -8.96
CA ASP A 146 16.52 -15.33 -8.60
C ASP A 146 16.64 -15.41 -7.07
N LEU A 147 16.33 -16.58 -6.53
CA LEU A 147 16.34 -16.84 -5.09
C LEU A 147 17.76 -16.77 -4.48
N SER A 148 18.80 -16.93 -5.29
CA SER A 148 20.20 -16.83 -4.86
C SER A 148 20.66 -15.38 -4.61
N TRP A 149 19.90 -14.39 -5.09
CA TRP A 149 20.22 -12.98 -4.95
C TRP A 149 20.47 -12.56 -3.51
N ARG A 150 21.66 -12.00 -3.27
CA ARG A 150 21.99 -11.35 -1.99
C ARG A 150 21.62 -9.89 -2.07
N LEU A 151 20.72 -9.44 -1.20
CA LEU A 151 20.10 -8.12 -1.34
C LEU A 151 21.05 -6.92 -1.19
N HIS A 152 22.25 -7.14 -0.65
CA HIS A 152 23.32 -6.15 -0.59
C HIS A 152 24.18 -6.09 -1.88
N LYS A 153 24.09 -7.09 -2.78
CA LYS A 153 24.87 -7.19 -4.03
C LYS A 153 24.07 -6.94 -5.31
N VAL A 154 22.74 -6.88 -5.21
CA VAL A 154 21.85 -6.71 -6.37
C VAL A 154 21.58 -5.24 -6.70
N SER A 155 21.15 -4.98 -7.93
CA SER A 155 20.70 -3.65 -8.35
C SER A 155 19.43 -3.22 -7.62
N ASP A 156 19.13 -1.92 -7.60
CA ASP A 156 17.90 -1.40 -7.01
C ASP A 156 16.64 -1.95 -7.69
N GLY A 157 16.69 -2.23 -9.00
CA GLY A 157 15.60 -2.88 -9.73
C GLY A 157 15.34 -4.32 -9.27
N GLN A 158 16.41 -5.10 -9.06
CA GLN A 158 16.32 -6.46 -8.52
C GLN A 158 15.82 -6.46 -7.08
N ARG A 159 16.34 -5.56 -6.23
CA ARG A 159 15.85 -5.36 -4.86
C ARG A 159 14.36 -5.00 -4.86
N ARG A 160 13.93 -4.12 -5.77
CA ARG A 160 12.53 -3.70 -5.92
C ARG A 160 11.62 -4.86 -6.32
N ARG A 161 12.05 -5.77 -7.20
CA ARG A 161 11.29 -6.99 -7.54
C ARG A 161 11.04 -7.86 -6.31
N VAL A 162 12.07 -8.10 -5.50
CA VAL A 162 11.94 -8.88 -4.25
C VAL A 162 10.98 -8.20 -3.27
N GLN A 163 11.06 -6.87 -3.11
CA GLN A 163 10.14 -6.10 -2.26
C GLN A 163 8.69 -6.17 -2.74
N ILE A 164 8.46 -6.04 -4.06
CA ILE A 164 7.13 -6.18 -4.65
C ILE A 164 6.60 -7.60 -4.40
N CYS A 165 7.42 -8.64 -4.60
CA CYS A 165 7.05 -10.02 -4.32
C CYS A 165 6.57 -10.17 -2.87
N MET A 166 7.37 -9.69 -1.91
CA MET A 166 7.04 -9.75 -0.47
C MET A 166 5.69 -9.10 -0.14
N GLY A 167 5.38 -7.95 -0.74
CA GLY A 167 4.10 -7.26 -0.54
C GLY A 167 2.90 -7.90 -1.23
N LEU A 168 3.14 -8.77 -2.22
CA LEU A 168 2.10 -9.51 -2.94
C LEU A 168 1.95 -10.96 -2.46
N LEU A 169 2.84 -11.47 -1.59
CA LEU A 169 2.82 -12.87 -1.12
C LEU A 169 1.48 -13.25 -0.49
N LYS A 170 0.95 -12.39 0.40
CA LYS A 170 -0.40 -12.59 0.94
C LYS A 170 -1.45 -12.19 -0.11
N PRO A 171 -2.55 -12.95 -0.24
CA PRO A 171 -3.67 -12.53 -1.07
C PRO A 171 -4.24 -11.22 -0.55
N TYR A 172 -4.62 -10.35 -1.47
CA TYR A 172 -5.21 -9.03 -1.20
C TYR A 172 -6.47 -8.86 -2.03
N LYS A 173 -7.40 -8.04 -1.56
CA LYS A 173 -8.59 -7.62 -2.30
C LYS A 173 -8.40 -6.23 -2.90
N VAL A 174 -7.66 -5.36 -2.21
CA VAL A 174 -7.33 -4.02 -2.66
C VAL A 174 -5.81 -3.83 -2.62
N LEU A 175 -5.23 -3.31 -3.71
CA LEU A 175 -3.81 -3.01 -3.83
C LEU A 175 -3.60 -1.53 -4.13
N ASN A 176 -2.95 -0.82 -3.20
CA ASN A 176 -2.49 0.54 -3.40
C ASN A 176 -1.01 0.52 -3.76
N PHE A 177 -0.66 0.85 -5.01
CA PHE A 177 0.71 0.84 -5.50
C PHE A 177 1.21 2.26 -5.78
N HIS A 178 2.25 2.71 -5.06
CA HIS A 178 2.89 4.00 -5.26
C HIS A 178 4.35 3.82 -5.67
N VAL A 179 4.65 4.21 -6.90
CA VAL A 179 6.03 4.33 -7.38
C VAL A 179 6.48 5.76 -7.11
N SER A 180 7.41 5.95 -6.16
CA SER A 180 8.14 7.21 -6.10
C SER A 180 8.95 7.36 -7.38
N GLN A 181 8.79 8.50 -8.06
CA GLN A 181 9.72 8.91 -9.12
C GLN A 181 11.14 8.92 -8.54
N PHE A 182 12.09 8.42 -9.33
CA PHE A 182 13.52 8.42 -9.01
C PHE A 182 14.04 9.85 -8.87
#